data_AF-A0A414FW31-F1
#
_entry.id   AF-A0A414FW31-F1
#
_cell.length_a   1.000
_cell.length_b   1.000
_cell.length_c   1.000
_cell.angle_alpha   90.00
_cell.angle_beta   90.00
_cell.angle_gamma   90.00
#
_symmetry.space_group_name_H-M   'P 1'
#
loop_
_entity.id
_entity.type
_entity.pdbx_description
1 polymer ?
#
loop_
_entity_poly.entity_id
_entity_poly.type
_entity_poly.pdbx_seq_one_letter_code
_entity_poly.pdbx_strand_id
1 'polypeptide(L)'
;MDGVCRVVPAAPRAGFPALHGLKGAHGTSHKSPLRSDWWRLPRTSLDPASLRGGFAESKAKAAQGAAKGFARKGERMGPRGPGEETGMQELIPKELAAAVPPLYATEDEAEPIARVKLFSCFNGWTWLVTEYDPESGEAYGLVKGFEEEWGYFSIREMEEVNRSKGFNVIERDFCFEPKPVSEAR
;
A
#
# COMPACT_ATOMS: atom_id res chain seq x y z
N MET A 1 -11.82 -3.65 67.42
CA MET A 1 -10.71 -2.93 66.78
C MET A 1 -11.23 -2.47 65.44
N ASP A 2 -11.99 -1.38 65.53
CA ASP A 2 -12.95 -0.92 64.55
C ASP A 2 -12.24 0.00 63.57
N GLY A 3 -11.93 -0.53 62.39
CA GLY A 3 -11.28 0.21 61.30
C GLY A 3 -12.31 0.97 60.49
N VAL A 4 -12.59 2.19 60.93
CA VAL A 4 -13.54 3.14 60.34
C VAL A 4 -13.23 3.40 58.86
N CYS A 5 -14.24 3.12 58.03
CA CYS A 5 -14.34 3.46 56.62
C CYS A 5 -14.29 4.99 56.43
N ARG A 6 -13.27 5.52 55.76
CA ARG A 6 -13.24 6.94 55.36
C ARG A 6 -13.88 7.10 53.98
N VAL A 7 -15.13 7.56 54.00
CA VAL A 7 -15.84 8.09 52.83
C VAL A 7 -15.21 9.44 52.46
N VAL A 8 -14.69 9.54 51.25
CA VAL A 8 -14.19 10.80 50.67
C VAL A 8 -15.39 11.53 50.04
N PRO A 9 -15.70 12.79 50.41
CA PRO A 9 -16.79 13.52 49.79
C PRO A 9 -16.43 13.96 48.37
N ALA A 10 -17.36 13.72 47.44
CA ALA A 10 -17.30 14.17 46.05
C ALA A 10 -17.33 15.71 45.96
N ALA A 11 -16.47 16.27 45.13
CA ALA A 11 -16.44 17.70 44.82
C ALA A 11 -17.71 18.14 44.05
N PRO A 12 -18.24 19.34 44.30
CA PRO A 12 -19.43 19.83 43.62
C PRO A 12 -19.17 20.12 42.14
N ARG A 13 -20.09 19.63 41.30
CA ARG A 13 -20.14 19.89 39.85
C ARG A 13 -20.43 21.38 39.60
N ALA A 14 -19.48 22.08 39.00
CA ALA A 14 -19.72 23.42 38.47
C ALA A 14 -20.66 23.33 37.25
N GLY A 15 -21.82 23.98 37.35
CA GLY A 15 -22.79 24.10 36.27
C GLY A 15 -22.25 24.99 35.16
N PHE A 16 -22.29 24.48 33.93
CA PHE A 16 -22.11 25.30 32.73
C PHE A 16 -23.44 25.98 32.38
N PRO A 17 -23.44 27.27 31.98
CA PRO A 17 -24.66 27.93 31.55
C PRO A 17 -25.13 27.41 30.19
N ALA A 18 -26.44 27.20 30.07
CA ALA A 18 -27.12 26.87 28.84
C ALA A 18 -27.05 28.05 27.85
N LEU A 19 -26.37 27.85 26.72
CA LEU A 19 -26.45 28.77 25.59
C LEU A 19 -27.66 28.41 24.73
N HIS A 20 -28.64 29.31 24.73
CA HIS A 20 -29.73 29.34 23.76
C HIS A 20 -29.20 29.70 22.37
N GLY A 21 -29.53 28.87 21.38
CA GLY A 21 -30.06 29.28 20.08
C GLY A 21 -29.15 30.04 19.11
N LEU A 22 -28.72 29.35 18.05
CA LEU A 22 -28.57 29.93 16.72
C LEU A 22 -29.08 28.91 15.68
N LYS A 23 -30.20 29.27 15.03
CA LYS A 23 -30.71 28.63 13.81
C LYS A 23 -29.94 29.17 12.61
N GLY A 24 -29.65 28.30 11.64
CA GLY A 24 -29.04 28.61 10.34
C GLY A 24 -27.81 27.74 10.13
N ALA A 25 -27.56 27.08 9.01
CA ALA A 25 -28.13 27.19 7.68
C ALA A 25 -28.02 25.83 6.97
N HIS A 26 -28.92 25.57 6.04
CA HIS A 26 -28.82 24.48 5.08
C HIS A 26 -27.57 24.68 4.22
N GLY A 27 -26.50 23.96 4.54
CA GLY A 27 -25.32 23.80 3.69
C GLY A 27 -25.50 22.57 2.82
N THR A 28 -25.62 22.79 1.52
CA THR A 28 -25.69 21.77 0.49
C THR A 28 -24.49 20.84 0.57
N SER A 29 -24.75 19.54 0.75
CA SER A 29 -23.77 18.46 0.62
C SER A 29 -23.21 18.45 -0.81
N HIS A 30 -22.15 19.21 -1.04
CA HIS A 30 -21.29 19.02 -2.20
C HIS A 30 -20.48 17.74 -1.98
N LYS A 31 -21.00 16.63 -2.51
CA LYS A 31 -20.19 15.44 -2.80
C LYS A 31 -19.08 15.89 -3.74
N SER A 32 -17.85 15.97 -3.27
CA SER A 32 -16.67 16.16 -4.11
C SER A 32 -16.34 14.82 -4.78
N PRO A 33 -16.38 14.69 -6.12
CA PRO A 33 -15.83 13.54 -6.81
C PRO A 33 -14.38 13.87 -7.18
N LEU A 34 -13.47 13.73 -6.22
CA LEU A 34 -12.03 13.75 -6.52
C LEU A 34 -11.59 12.32 -6.82
N ARG A 35 -11.85 11.91 -8.07
CA ARG A 35 -11.11 10.83 -8.73
C ARG A 35 -9.63 11.22 -8.71
N SER A 36 -8.83 10.49 -7.97
CA SER A 36 -7.40 10.68 -7.89
C SER A 36 -6.74 9.69 -8.88
N ASP A 37 -6.67 10.08 -10.14
CA ASP A 37 -6.00 9.37 -11.25
C ASP A 37 -4.48 9.69 -11.28
N TRP A 38 -3.76 9.52 -10.16
CA TRP A 38 -2.34 9.94 -10.01
C TRP A 38 -1.30 8.98 -10.62
N TRP A 39 -1.71 7.84 -11.17
CA TRP A 39 -0.83 6.86 -11.83
C TRP A 39 -0.80 6.95 -13.36
N ARG A 40 -1.62 7.81 -13.99
CA ARG A 40 -1.55 8.08 -15.44
C ARG A 40 -0.46 9.10 -15.77
N LEU A 41 0.79 8.65 -15.84
CA LEU A 41 1.80 9.35 -16.64
C LEU A 41 1.68 8.90 -18.11
N PRO A 42 1.75 9.82 -19.10
CA PRO A 42 1.75 9.43 -20.50
C PRO A 42 3.00 8.61 -20.81
N ARG A 43 2.78 7.44 -21.39
CA ARG A 43 3.81 6.57 -21.95
C ARG A 43 4.43 7.33 -23.13
N THR A 44 5.56 8.01 -22.92
CA THR A 44 6.36 8.49 -24.05
C THR A 44 6.83 7.25 -24.80
N SER A 45 6.36 7.10 -26.04
CA SER A 45 6.83 6.04 -26.92
C SER A 45 8.26 6.36 -27.31
N LEU A 46 9.23 5.66 -26.74
CA LEU A 46 10.51 5.50 -27.42
C LEU A 46 10.25 4.56 -28.61
N ASP A 47 10.09 5.17 -29.78
CA ASP A 47 10.11 4.50 -31.06
C ASP A 47 11.55 4.06 -31.37
N PRO A 48 11.84 2.75 -31.47
CA PRO A 48 13.19 2.26 -31.74
C PRO A 48 13.61 2.34 -33.22
N ALA A 49 12.85 2.98 -34.12
CA ALA A 49 13.13 2.98 -35.56
C ALA A 49 14.06 4.10 -36.06
N SER A 50 14.57 4.97 -35.18
CA SER A 50 15.44 6.10 -35.57
C SER A 50 16.92 5.90 -35.20
N LEU A 51 17.52 4.77 -35.61
CA LEU A 51 18.98 4.62 -35.70
C LEU A 51 19.35 3.67 -36.85
N ARG A 52 19.08 4.10 -38.10
CA ARG A 52 19.74 3.55 -39.30
C ARG A 52 20.84 4.51 -39.74
N GLY A 53 22.04 4.33 -39.20
CA GLY A 53 23.27 4.93 -39.68
C GLY A 53 24.22 3.80 -40.08
N GLY A 54 24.49 3.68 -41.39
CA GLY A 54 25.30 2.62 -41.96
C GLY A 54 26.76 2.66 -41.53
N PHE A 55 27.35 1.48 -41.33
CA PHE A 55 28.80 1.32 -41.32
C PHE A 55 29.17 0.13 -42.21
N ALA A 56 30.10 0.39 -43.11
CA ALA A 56 30.51 -0.49 -44.20
C ALA A 56 31.24 -1.75 -43.70
N GLU A 57 30.96 -2.87 -44.36
CA GLU A 57 31.71 -4.12 -44.24
C GLU A 57 33.20 -3.93 -44.53
N SER A 58 34.05 -4.47 -43.66
CA SER A 58 35.43 -4.82 -43.98
C SER A 58 35.67 -6.27 -43.61
N LYS A 59 35.95 -7.08 -44.63
CA LYS A 59 36.24 -8.51 -44.54
C LYS A 59 37.54 -8.75 -43.75
N ALA A 60 37.45 -9.49 -42.66
CA ALA A 60 38.60 -10.11 -42.01
C ALA A 60 38.56 -11.64 -42.24
N LYS A 61 39.66 -12.19 -42.77
CA LYS A 61 39.86 -13.62 -43.01
C LYS A 61 39.92 -14.40 -41.69
N ALA A 62 39.14 -15.48 -41.61
CA ALA A 62 39.26 -16.48 -40.56
C ALA A 62 40.46 -17.41 -40.83
N ALA A 63 41.38 -17.49 -39.85
CA ALA A 63 42.38 -18.54 -39.74
C ALA A 63 41.80 -19.69 -38.90
N GLN A 64 41.96 -20.92 -39.38
CA GLN A 64 41.49 -22.14 -38.75
C GLN A 64 42.46 -22.55 -37.64
N GLY A 65 41.96 -22.63 -36.40
CA GLY A 65 42.66 -23.20 -35.26
C GLY A 65 41.76 -24.24 -34.58
N ALA A 66 42.13 -25.50 -34.69
CA ALA A 66 41.42 -26.62 -34.08
C ALA A 66 41.65 -26.64 -32.56
N ALA A 67 40.66 -26.21 -31.79
CA ALA A 67 40.59 -26.45 -30.34
C ALA A 67 39.59 -27.57 -30.08
N LYS A 68 40.10 -28.75 -29.68
CA LYS A 68 39.31 -29.80 -29.05
C LYS A 68 38.90 -29.30 -27.65
N GLY A 69 37.71 -28.73 -27.56
CA GLY A 69 37.08 -28.32 -26.31
C GLY A 69 35.82 -29.11 -26.06
N PHE A 70 35.76 -29.81 -24.92
CA PHE A 70 34.62 -30.58 -24.43
C PHE A 70 33.31 -29.78 -24.54
N ALA A 71 32.38 -30.28 -25.35
CA ALA A 71 31.03 -29.76 -25.44
C ALA A 71 30.30 -29.97 -24.10
N ARG A 72 30.27 -28.94 -23.24
CA ARG A 72 29.19 -28.84 -22.26
C ARG A 72 27.93 -28.52 -23.07
N LYS A 73 27.01 -29.49 -23.10
CA LYS A 73 25.68 -29.36 -23.69
C LYS A 73 25.07 -28.06 -23.15
N GLY A 74 25.01 -27.03 -23.98
CA GLY A 74 24.29 -25.81 -23.67
C GLY A 74 22.83 -26.19 -23.56
N GLU A 75 22.35 -26.35 -22.34
CA GLU A 75 20.93 -26.50 -22.06
C GLU A 75 20.30 -25.16 -22.46
N ARG A 76 19.73 -25.12 -23.67
CA ARG A 76 18.87 -24.02 -24.09
C ARG A 76 17.73 -23.99 -23.09
N MET A 77 17.72 -22.99 -22.22
CA MET A 77 16.56 -22.67 -21.40
C MET A 77 15.37 -22.55 -22.37
N GLY A 78 14.48 -23.54 -22.34
CA GLY A 78 13.26 -23.50 -23.14
C GLY A 78 12.43 -22.27 -22.76
N PRO A 79 11.47 -21.85 -23.59
CA PRO A 79 10.53 -20.83 -23.17
C PRO A 79 9.90 -21.27 -21.84
N ARG A 80 10.01 -20.43 -20.81
CA ARG A 80 9.31 -20.61 -19.53
C ARG A 80 7.84 -20.83 -19.88
N GLY A 81 7.28 -21.97 -19.47
CA GLY A 81 5.84 -22.21 -19.61
C GLY A 81 5.05 -21.10 -18.88
N PRO A 82 3.73 -20.98 -19.13
CA PRO A 82 2.86 -20.10 -18.36
C PRO A 82 2.74 -20.67 -16.95
N GLY A 83 3.76 -20.41 -16.11
CA GLY A 83 3.92 -20.97 -14.78
C GLY A 83 4.13 -19.84 -13.81
N GLU A 84 3.13 -19.66 -12.95
CA GLU A 84 3.21 -19.10 -11.61
C GLU A 84 3.97 -17.78 -11.46
N GLU A 85 3.19 -16.70 -11.31
CA GLU A 85 3.62 -15.38 -10.84
C GLU A 85 4.04 -15.39 -9.35
N THR A 86 4.87 -16.35 -8.95
CA THR A 86 5.24 -16.65 -7.54
C THR A 86 6.28 -15.73 -6.92
N GLY A 87 6.59 -14.61 -7.58
CA GLY A 87 7.58 -13.65 -7.09
C GLY A 87 7.00 -12.51 -6.26
N MET A 88 5.69 -12.28 -6.35
CA MET A 88 5.06 -11.06 -5.83
C MET A 88 4.44 -11.32 -4.46
N GLN A 89 4.67 -10.41 -3.52
CA GLN A 89 4.09 -10.51 -2.18
C GLN A 89 2.57 -10.24 -2.25
N GLU A 90 1.78 -11.12 -1.63
CA GLU A 90 0.38 -10.84 -1.29
C GLU A 90 0.34 -9.89 -0.09
N LEU A 91 -0.22 -8.69 -0.27
CA LEU A 91 -0.12 -7.62 0.73
C LEU A 91 -1.02 -7.88 1.94
N ILE A 92 -2.20 -8.46 1.74
CA ILE A 92 -3.10 -8.87 2.82
C ILE A 92 -3.60 -10.31 2.55
N PRO A 93 -2.85 -11.34 2.99
CA PRO A 93 -3.28 -12.73 2.84
C PRO A 93 -4.53 -13.02 3.67
N LYS A 94 -5.24 -14.09 3.31
CA LYS A 94 -6.54 -14.44 3.88
C LYS A 94 -6.56 -14.54 5.40
N GLU A 95 -5.49 -15.06 6.00
CA GLU A 95 -5.36 -15.18 7.46
C GLU A 95 -5.27 -13.80 8.13
N LEU A 96 -4.57 -12.87 7.48
CA LEU A 96 -4.47 -11.49 7.95
C LEU A 96 -5.79 -10.75 7.72
N ALA A 97 -6.43 -10.93 6.56
CA ALA A 97 -7.72 -10.33 6.25
C ALA A 97 -8.80 -10.72 7.27
N ALA A 98 -8.80 -11.97 7.74
CA ALA A 98 -9.72 -12.44 8.79
C ALA A 98 -9.51 -11.73 10.15
N ALA A 99 -8.31 -11.17 10.38
CA ALA A 99 -8.00 -10.41 11.58
C ALA A 99 -8.23 -8.90 11.41
N VAL A 100 -8.50 -8.38 10.21
CA VAL A 100 -8.79 -6.96 10.00
C VAL A 100 -10.31 -6.72 10.07
N PRO A 101 -10.78 -5.71 10.82
CA PRO A 101 -12.18 -5.32 10.86
C PRO A 101 -12.71 -4.98 9.46
N PRO A 102 -13.99 -5.28 9.18
CA PRO A 102 -14.61 -4.85 7.93
C PRO A 102 -14.71 -3.32 7.89
N LEU A 103 -14.94 -2.77 6.70
CA LEU A 103 -15.16 -1.34 6.52
C LEU A 103 -16.32 -0.86 7.41
N TYR A 104 -16.16 0.35 7.96
CA TYR A 104 -17.07 1.05 8.86
C TYR A 104 -17.18 0.45 10.28
N ALA A 105 -16.37 -0.56 10.63
CA ALA A 105 -16.43 -1.18 11.95
C ALA A 105 -15.86 -0.30 13.08
N THR A 106 -15.01 0.66 12.75
CA THR A 106 -14.23 1.47 13.69
C THR A 106 -14.59 2.97 13.65
N GLU A 107 -15.72 3.35 13.03
CA GLU A 107 -16.12 4.77 12.90
C GLU A 107 -16.32 5.50 14.24
N ASP A 108 -16.77 4.78 15.26
CA ASP A 108 -16.97 5.31 16.62
C ASP A 108 -15.72 5.21 17.51
N GLU A 109 -14.62 4.64 17.01
CA GLU A 109 -13.38 4.49 17.77
C GLU A 109 -12.54 5.77 17.71
N ALA A 110 -12.30 6.39 18.86
CA ALA A 110 -11.44 7.58 18.94
C ALA A 110 -9.96 7.28 18.61
N GLU A 111 -9.50 6.05 18.86
CA GLU A 111 -8.15 5.59 18.59
C GLU A 111 -8.19 4.23 17.85
N PRO A 112 -8.42 4.24 16.53
CA PRO A 112 -8.45 3.00 15.76
C PRO A 112 -7.07 2.31 15.76
N ILE A 113 -7.10 0.98 15.79
CA ILE A 113 -5.90 0.14 15.78
C ILE A 113 -5.42 -0.07 14.33
N ALA A 114 -4.19 0.34 14.04
CA ALA A 114 -3.50 -0.07 12.82
C ALA A 114 -3.15 -1.55 12.95
N ARG A 115 -3.63 -2.38 12.02
CA ARG A 115 -3.42 -3.84 12.04
C ARG A 115 -2.42 -4.29 10.98
N VAL A 116 -2.31 -3.55 9.89
CA VAL A 116 -1.34 -3.82 8.83
C VAL A 116 -0.58 -2.54 8.53
N LYS A 117 0.73 -2.66 8.35
CA LYS A 117 1.57 -1.58 7.83
C LYS A 117 2.11 -1.99 6.47
N LEU A 118 1.80 -1.18 5.47
CA LEU A 118 2.36 -1.27 4.14
C LEU A 118 3.29 -0.07 3.92
N PHE A 119 4.35 -0.26 3.16
CA PHE A 119 5.29 0.82 2.85
C PHE A 119 5.83 0.68 1.44
N SER A 120 6.24 1.80 0.86
CA SER A 120 6.91 1.84 -0.44
C SER A 120 8.37 2.21 -0.26
N CYS A 121 9.26 1.32 -0.64
CA CYS A 121 10.71 1.54 -0.55
C CYS A 121 11.22 2.57 -1.57
N PHE A 122 10.37 2.98 -2.53
CA PHE A 122 10.73 3.94 -3.58
C PHE A 122 10.51 5.39 -3.20
N ASN A 123 9.44 5.69 -2.46
CA ASN A 123 9.01 7.05 -2.17
C ASN A 123 8.81 7.32 -0.67
N GLY A 124 9.02 6.32 0.19
CA GLY A 124 8.88 6.45 1.64
C GLY A 124 7.43 6.52 2.14
N TRP A 125 6.45 6.30 1.27
CA TRP A 125 5.04 6.32 1.67
C TRP A 125 4.73 5.13 2.58
N THR A 126 3.85 5.36 3.54
CA THR A 126 3.37 4.35 4.48
C THR A 126 1.85 4.35 4.52
N TRP A 127 1.24 3.17 4.54
CA TRP A 127 -0.19 2.99 4.74
C TRP A 127 -0.40 2.15 5.99
N LEU A 128 -1.16 2.68 6.94
CA LEU A 128 -1.58 1.98 8.15
C LEU A 128 -3.04 1.57 7.99
N VAL A 129 -3.30 0.29 7.76
CA VAL A 129 -4.64 -0.26 7.54
C VAL A 129 -5.32 -0.48 8.88
N THR A 130 -6.51 0.10 9.05
CA THR A 130 -7.38 -0.12 10.22
C THR A 130 -8.54 -1.05 9.87
N GLU A 131 -9.08 -0.93 8.66
CA GLU A 131 -10.20 -1.72 8.15
C GLU A 131 -9.92 -2.22 6.73
N TYR A 132 -10.51 -3.35 6.36
CA TYR A 132 -10.33 -3.95 5.05
C TYR A 132 -11.55 -4.78 4.63
N ASP A 133 -11.96 -4.63 3.38
CA ASP A 133 -12.92 -5.51 2.73
C ASP A 133 -12.21 -6.42 1.70
N PRO A 134 -12.11 -7.74 1.95
CA PRO A 134 -11.45 -8.66 1.02
C PRO A 134 -12.24 -8.88 -0.28
N GLU A 135 -13.54 -8.59 -0.33
CA GLU A 135 -14.35 -8.78 -1.55
C GLU A 135 -14.02 -7.71 -2.61
N SER A 136 -14.07 -6.43 -2.22
CA SER A 136 -13.67 -5.31 -3.08
C SER A 136 -12.14 -5.19 -3.19
N GLY A 137 -11.40 -5.52 -2.14
CA GLY A 137 -9.97 -5.21 -2.00
C GLY A 137 -9.71 -3.77 -1.54
N GLU A 138 -10.72 -3.10 -0.98
CA GLU A 138 -10.64 -1.74 -0.46
C GLU A 138 -10.26 -1.75 1.02
N ALA A 139 -9.30 -0.90 1.39
CA ALA A 139 -8.85 -0.69 2.75
C ALA A 139 -9.12 0.76 3.17
N TYR A 140 -9.35 0.95 4.47
CA TYR A 140 -9.40 2.27 5.09
C TYR A 140 -8.29 2.39 6.13
N GLY A 141 -7.70 3.58 6.23
CA GLY A 141 -6.61 3.81 7.17
C GLY A 141 -5.90 5.14 6.98
N LEU A 142 -4.77 5.27 7.69
CA LEU A 142 -3.90 6.45 7.60
C LEU A 142 -2.89 6.27 6.48
N VAL A 143 -2.80 7.25 5.59
CA VAL A 143 -1.79 7.38 4.55
C VAL A 143 -0.78 8.43 4.97
N LYS A 144 0.49 8.05 5.03
CA LYS A 144 1.62 8.94 5.26
C LYS A 144 2.37 9.10 3.95
N GLY A 145 2.04 10.15 3.21
CA GLY A 145 2.66 10.49 1.93
C GLY A 145 3.33 11.85 2.00
N PHE A 146 2.88 12.78 1.15
CA PHE A 146 3.25 14.19 1.26
C PHE A 146 2.62 14.85 2.50
N GLU A 147 1.40 14.47 2.83
CA GLU A 147 0.68 14.85 4.04
C GLU A 147 0.14 13.58 4.72
N GLU A 148 -0.26 13.70 5.99
CA GLU A 148 -0.94 12.63 6.72
C GLU A 148 -2.45 12.76 6.49
N GLU A 149 -3.06 11.77 5.85
CA GLU A 149 -4.48 11.77 5.51
C GLU A 149 -5.16 10.46 5.86
N TRP A 150 -6.39 10.55 6.37
CA TRP A 150 -7.27 9.39 6.52
C TRP A 150 -8.06 9.16 5.24
N GLY A 151 -8.06 7.94 4.72
CA GLY A 151 -8.74 7.69 3.47
C GLY A 151 -8.79 6.23 3.06
N TYR A 152 -9.49 6.02 1.95
CA TYR A 152 -9.64 4.73 1.29
C TYR A 152 -8.52 4.53 0.27
N PHE A 153 -8.05 3.30 0.15
CA PHE A 153 -7.07 2.90 -0.85
C PHE A 153 -7.25 1.43 -1.24
N SER A 154 -6.92 1.09 -2.49
CA SER A 154 -7.11 -0.26 -3.01
C SER A 154 -5.85 -1.11 -2.87
N ILE A 155 -5.95 -2.19 -2.10
CA ILE A 155 -4.88 -3.20 -1.97
C ILE A 155 -4.68 -3.92 -3.31
N ARG A 156 -5.77 -4.19 -4.04
CA ARG A 156 -5.72 -4.78 -5.39
C ARG A 156 -4.92 -3.92 -6.36
N GLU A 157 -5.11 -2.60 -6.36
CA GLU A 157 -4.35 -1.70 -7.23
C GLU A 157 -2.87 -1.65 -6.82
N MET A 158 -2.56 -1.69 -5.52
CA MET A 158 -1.16 -1.77 -5.05
C MET A 158 -0.47 -3.05 -5.50
N GLU A 159 -1.14 -4.20 -5.40
CA GLU A 159 -0.63 -5.48 -5.90
C GLU A 159 -0.50 -5.48 -7.43
N GLU A 160 -1.38 -4.81 -8.15
CA GLU A 160 -1.27 -4.64 -9.60
C GLU A 160 -0.07 -3.78 -9.99
N VAL A 161 0.23 -2.72 -9.23
CA VAL A 161 1.46 -1.93 -9.40
C VAL A 161 2.68 -2.82 -9.24
N ASN A 162 2.69 -3.66 -8.20
CA ASN A 162 3.75 -4.64 -7.96
C ASN A 162 3.88 -5.59 -9.18
N ARG A 163 2.79 -6.23 -9.62
CA ARG A 163 2.79 -7.14 -10.78
C ARG A 163 3.28 -6.46 -12.05
N SER A 164 2.82 -5.25 -12.32
CA SER A 164 3.18 -4.45 -13.50
C SER A 164 4.67 -4.07 -13.55
N LYS A 165 5.28 -3.83 -12.37
CA LYS A 165 6.72 -3.53 -12.26
C LYS A 165 7.60 -4.78 -12.22
N GLY A 166 7.04 -5.92 -11.86
CA GLY A 166 7.76 -7.19 -11.74
C GLY A 166 8.64 -7.29 -10.48
N PHE A 167 8.41 -6.41 -9.50
CA PHE A 167 9.02 -6.43 -8.16
C PHE A 167 8.12 -5.68 -7.18
N ASN A 168 8.29 -5.91 -5.87
CA ASN A 168 7.47 -5.26 -4.84
C ASN A 168 7.85 -3.76 -4.72
N VAL A 169 7.02 -2.88 -5.25
CA VAL A 169 7.09 -1.43 -5.03
C VAL A 169 6.52 -1.11 -3.66
N ILE A 170 5.36 -1.70 -3.35
CA ILE A 170 4.72 -1.68 -2.04
C ILE A 170 4.97 -3.03 -1.37
N GLU A 171 5.36 -2.99 -0.10
CA GLU A 171 5.63 -4.16 0.72
C GLU A 171 4.84 -4.11 2.03
N ARG A 172 4.43 -5.28 2.52
CA ARG A 172 3.92 -5.43 3.88
C ARG A 172 5.05 -5.60 4.87
N ASP A 173 5.02 -4.84 5.97
CA ASP A 173 5.90 -5.00 7.13
C ASP A 173 5.51 -6.23 7.95
N PHE A 174 6.36 -7.27 7.94
CA PHE A 174 6.12 -8.53 8.65
C PHE A 174 6.36 -8.44 10.16
N CYS A 175 7.11 -7.43 10.62
CA CYS A 175 7.43 -7.24 12.02
C CYS A 175 6.48 -6.26 12.71
N PHE A 176 5.49 -5.74 11.97
CA PHE A 176 4.53 -4.79 12.50
C PHE A 176 3.52 -5.49 13.41
N GLU A 177 3.45 -5.00 14.65
CA GLU A 177 2.45 -5.45 15.62
C GLU A 177 1.28 -4.46 15.68
N PRO A 178 0.02 -4.96 15.73
CA PRO A 178 -1.14 -4.09 15.82
C PRO A 178 -1.08 -3.14 17.03
N LYS A 179 -1.30 -1.85 16.78
CA LYS A 179 -1.24 -0.79 17.79
C LYS A 179 -2.07 0.43 17.38
N PRO A 180 -2.43 1.34 18.31
CA PRO A 180 -3.13 2.57 17.96
C PRO A 180 -2.41 3.33 16.84
N VAL A 181 -3.16 3.87 15.89
CA VAL A 181 -2.58 4.65 14.77
C VAL A 181 -1.77 5.85 15.28
N SER A 182 -2.17 6.41 16.42
CA SER A 182 -1.47 7.49 17.13
C SER A 182 -0.03 7.12 17.53
N GLU A 183 0.25 5.83 17.80
CA GLU A 183 1.57 5.29 18.14
C GLU A 183 2.34 4.78 16.91
N ALA A 184 1.64 4.33 15.87
CA ALA A 184 2.25 3.76 14.65
C ALA A 184 2.75 4.80 13.64
N ARG A 185 2.41 6.09 13.83
CA ARG A 185 2.78 7.20 12.94
C ARG A 185 4.15 7.77 13.25
#